data_AF-A0A0B7MGH2-F1
#
_entry.id   AF-A0A0B7MGH2-F1
#
_cell.length_a   1.000
_cell.length_b   1.000
_cell.length_c   1.000
_cell.angle_alpha   90.00
_cell.angle_beta   90.00
_cell.angle_gamma   90.00
#
_symmetry.space_group_name_H-M   'P 1'
#
loop_
_entity.id
_entity.type
_entity.pdbx_description
1 polymer ?
#
loop_
_entity_poly.entity_id
_entity_poly.type
_entity_poly.pdbx_seq_one_letter_code
_entity_poly.pdbx_strand_id
1 'polypeptide(L)'
;MERGVMVIKEIKPGDVVARSSYSGDILFRVEKVVKDKHQQSALLRGMFVRLYASAPLHDLEKKNDNEVVQVKSDFLRKKQSYIRRALKRQSRTRKIPINTGSRSSSVIFLNRCRARCCI
;
A
#
# COMPACT_ATOMS: atom_id res chain seq x y z
N MET A 1 -15.58 19.41 -29.49
CA MET A 1 -15.13 18.62 -28.33
C MET A 1 -14.36 17.44 -28.86
N GLU A 2 -13.05 17.61 -29.04
CA GLU A 2 -12.19 16.57 -29.57
C GLU A 2 -12.08 15.46 -28.53
N ARG A 3 -12.59 14.27 -28.87
CA ARG A 3 -12.36 13.06 -28.09
C ARG A 3 -10.88 12.74 -28.21
N GLY A 4 -10.14 13.04 -27.16
CA GLY A 4 -8.74 12.64 -27.05
C GLY A 4 -8.62 11.13 -27.24
N VAL A 5 -8.14 10.75 -28.42
CA VAL A 5 -7.74 9.39 -28.77
C VAL A 5 -6.57 9.06 -27.85
N MET A 6 -6.81 8.28 -26.80
CA MET A 6 -5.72 7.74 -25.99
C MET A 6 -5.31 6.39 -26.58
N VAL A 7 -4.26 6.48 -27.39
CA VAL A 7 -3.46 5.40 -27.97
C VAL A 7 -3.43 4.21 -27.00
N ILE A 8 -3.89 3.04 -27.44
CA ILE A 8 -3.61 1.78 -26.77
C ILE A 8 -2.10 1.56 -26.92
N LYS A 9 -1.30 2.21 -26.06
CA LYS A 9 0.11 1.86 -25.91
C LYS A 9 0.09 0.42 -25.45
N GLU A 10 0.54 -0.47 -26.32
CA GLU A 10 0.68 -1.89 -25.99
C GLU A 10 1.42 -2.00 -24.66
N ILE A 11 0.71 -2.41 -23.61
CA ILE A 11 1.28 -2.59 -22.29
C ILE A 11 2.18 -3.81 -22.37
N LYS A 12 3.47 -3.61 -22.11
CA LYS A 12 4.47 -4.68 -22.17
C LYS A 12 4.85 -5.11 -20.75
N PRO A 13 5.25 -6.39 -20.57
CA PRO A 13 5.84 -6.81 -19.31
C PRO A 13 7.05 -5.93 -18.96
N GLY A 14 7.11 -5.46 -17.72
CA GLY A 14 8.13 -4.52 -17.24
C GLY A 14 7.64 -3.07 -17.07
N ASP A 15 6.55 -2.69 -17.73
CA ASP A 15 5.96 -1.35 -17.61
C ASP A 15 5.40 -1.07 -16.21
N VAL A 16 5.41 0.21 -15.82
CA VAL A 16 4.78 0.69 -14.59
C VAL A 16 3.39 1.24 -14.92
N VAL A 17 2.40 0.69 -14.22
CA VAL A 17 0.99 0.99 -14.44
C VAL A 17 0.30 1.27 -13.11
N ALA A 18 -0.76 2.06 -13.17
CA ALA A 18 -1.71 2.25 -12.08
C ALA A 18 -3.06 1.64 -12.46
N ARG A 19 -3.83 1.24 -11.45
CA ARG A 19 -5.16 0.63 -11.64
C ARG A 19 -6.25 1.66 -11.37
N SER A 20 -7.03 2.01 -12.39
CA SER A 20 -8.05 3.06 -12.32
C SER A 20 -9.21 2.71 -11.40
N SER A 21 -9.62 1.43 -11.35
CA SER A 21 -10.69 0.95 -10.45
C SER A 21 -10.42 1.18 -8.95
N TYR A 22 -9.17 1.47 -8.56
CA TYR A 22 -8.76 1.70 -7.18
C TYR A 22 -8.00 3.03 -7.06
N SER A 23 -8.51 4.06 -7.75
CA SER A 23 -8.02 5.44 -7.75
C SER A 23 -6.55 5.65 -8.15
N GLY A 24 -5.86 4.61 -8.63
CA GLY A 24 -4.45 4.68 -8.97
C GLY A 24 -3.52 4.81 -7.75
N ASP A 25 -3.97 4.42 -6.55
CA ASP A 25 -3.22 4.64 -5.30
C ASP A 25 -1.91 3.86 -5.23
N ILE A 26 -1.85 2.72 -5.91
CA ILE A 26 -0.72 1.78 -5.87
C ILE A 26 -0.15 1.64 -7.27
N LEU A 27 1.17 1.79 -7.38
CA LEU A 27 1.91 1.49 -8.59
C LEU A 27 2.21 0.00 -8.68
N PHE A 28 1.94 -0.54 -9.85
CA PHE A 28 2.20 -1.93 -10.20
C PHE A 28 3.22 -2.00 -11.33
N ARG A 29 4.01 -3.07 -11.32
CA ARG A 29 4.80 -3.50 -12.45
C ARG A 29 4.08 -4.64 -13.15
N VAL A 30 4.00 -4.58 -14.47
CA VAL A 30 3.41 -5.65 -15.29
C VAL A 30 4.39 -6.83 -15.30
N GLU A 31 3.93 -7.98 -14.81
CA GLU A 31 4.72 -9.21 -14.79
C GLU A 31 4.50 -10.01 -16.07
N LYS A 32 3.24 -10.22 -16.46
CA LYS A 32 2.87 -10.95 -17.67
C LYS A 32 1.54 -10.44 -18.21
N VAL A 33 1.40 -10.42 -19.53
CA VAL A 33 0.11 -10.22 -20.19
C VAL A 33 -0.40 -11.58 -20.64
N VAL A 34 -1.62 -11.92 -20.22
CA VAL A 34 -2.33 -13.15 -20.57
C VAL A 34 -3.44 -12.77 -21.55
N LYS A 35 -3.43 -13.41 -22.71
CA LYS A 35 -4.47 -13.22 -23.74
C LYS A 35 -5.35 -14.46 -23.76
N ASP A 36 -6.57 -14.32 -23.27
CA ASP A 36 -7.61 -15.34 -23.42
C ASP A 36 -8.46 -15.06 -24.65
N LYS A 37 -9.22 -16.06 -25.12
CA LYS A 37 -10.04 -15.98 -26.35
C LYS A 37 -11.01 -14.78 -26.38
N HIS A 38 -11.42 -14.29 -25.21
CA HIS A 38 -12.40 -13.19 -25.10
C HIS A 38 -11.87 -11.94 -24.40
N GLN A 39 -10.76 -12.04 -23.64
CA GLN A 39 -10.28 -10.91 -22.85
C GLN A 39 -8.77 -10.95 -22.64
N GLN A 40 -8.14 -9.77 -22.70
CA GLN A 40 -6.73 -9.61 -22.37
C GLN A 40 -6.63 -9.11 -20.93
N SER A 41 -5.89 -9.85 -20.11
CA SER A 41 -5.61 -9.52 -18.71
C SER A 41 -4.11 -9.43 -18.48
N ALA A 42 -3.71 -8.69 -17.45
CA ALA A 42 -2.33 -8.57 -17.03
C ALA A 42 -2.19 -9.03 -15.58
N LEU A 43 -1.13 -9.78 -15.33
CA LEU A 43 -0.63 -10.08 -14.00
C LEU A 43 0.27 -8.94 -13.55
N LEU A 44 0.00 -8.45 -12.35
CA LEU A 44 0.56 -7.25 -11.79
C LEU A 44 1.21 -7.54 -10.45
N ARG A 45 2.38 -6.92 -10.24
CA ARG A 45 3.11 -6.99 -8.98
C ARG A 45 3.27 -5.59 -8.40
N GLY A 46 2.86 -5.40 -7.15
CA GLY A 46 2.99 -4.12 -6.46
C GLY A 46 4.46 -3.69 -6.34
N MET A 47 4.75 -2.43 -6.64
CA MET A 47 6.13 -1.92 -6.60
C MET A 47 6.64 -1.70 -5.16
N PHE A 48 5.80 -1.13 -4.29
CA PHE A 48 6.18 -0.77 -2.91
C PHE A 48 5.51 -1.60 -1.84
N VAL A 49 4.59 -2.47 -2.25
CA VAL A 49 3.76 -3.32 -1.41
C VAL A 49 3.81 -4.74 -1.95
N ARG A 50 3.74 -5.73 -1.05
CA ARG A 50 3.75 -7.14 -1.41
C ARG A 50 2.34 -7.59 -1.83
N LEU A 51 1.87 -7.02 -2.94
CA LEU A 51 0.57 -7.32 -3.54
C LEU A 51 0.74 -7.93 -4.92
N TYR A 52 -0.05 -8.95 -5.22
CA TYR A 52 -0.21 -9.53 -6.54
C TYR A 52 -1.66 -9.35 -6.97
N ALA A 53 -1.88 -8.97 -8.22
CA ALA A 53 -3.22 -8.73 -8.75
C ALA A 53 -3.31 -9.13 -10.22
N SER A 54 -4.51 -9.49 -10.66
CA SER A 54 -4.86 -9.56 -12.07
C SER A 54 -5.80 -8.41 -12.41
N ALA A 55 -5.61 -7.76 -13.55
CA ALA A 55 -6.53 -6.73 -14.05
C ALA A 55 -6.67 -6.81 -15.57
N PRO A 56 -7.82 -6.45 -16.14
CA PRO A 56 -7.97 -6.35 -17.58
C PRO A 56 -7.18 -5.15 -18.11
N LEU A 57 -6.74 -5.21 -19.38
CA LEU A 57 -5.90 -4.14 -19.97
C LEU A 57 -6.58 -2.76 -19.99
N HIS A 58 -7.92 -2.70 -20.07
CA HIS A 58 -8.66 -1.45 -20.09
C HIS A 58 -8.69 -0.70 -18.75
N ASP A 59 -8.44 -1.39 -17.63
CA ASP A 59 -8.41 -0.81 -16.29
C ASP A 59 -7.02 -0.27 -15.92
N LEU A 60 -6.05 -0.45 -16.82
CA LEU A 60 -4.66 -0.09 -16.59
C LEU A 60 -4.29 1.20 -17.29
N GLU A 61 -3.72 2.10 -16.51
CA GLU A 61 -3.18 3.36 -16.98
C GLU A 61 -1.65 3.33 -16.87
N LYS A 62 -0.96 3.51 -18.00
CA LYS A 62 0.50 3.61 -18.01
C LYS A 62 0.93 4.96 -17.43
N LYS A 63 1.79 4.93 -16.41
CA LYS A 63 2.29 6.14 -15.76
C LYS A 63 3.60 6.60 -16.38
N ASN A 64 3.79 7.91 -16.42
CA ASN A 64 5.04 8.52 -16.87
C ASN A 64 6.12 8.39 -15.78
N ASP A 65 7.39 8.39 -16.16
CA ASP A 65 8.50 8.24 -15.22
C ASP A 65 8.51 9.33 -14.14
N ASN A 66 8.17 10.57 -14.52
CA ASN A 66 8.06 11.69 -13.58
C ASN A 66 7.00 11.45 -12.50
N GLU A 67 5.83 10.94 -12.89
CA GLU A 67 4.74 10.61 -11.96
C GLU A 67 5.15 9.45 -11.05
N VAL A 68 5.84 8.44 -11.59
CA VAL A 68 6.35 7.30 -10.81
C VAL A 68 7.31 7.77 -9.72
N VAL A 69 8.22 8.70 -10.04
CA VAL A 69 9.17 9.27 -9.08
C VAL A 69 8.45 10.06 -7.97
N GLN A 70 7.44 10.85 -8.33
CA GLN A 70 6.64 11.61 -7.36
C GLN A 70 5.90 10.68 -6.40
N VAL A 71 5.14 9.71 -6.93
CA VAL A 71 4.38 8.74 -6.13
C VAL A 71 5.31 7.92 -5.23
N LYS A 72 6.49 7.52 -5.73
CA LYS A 72 7.52 6.84 -4.94
C LYS A 72 7.96 7.70 -3.75
N SER A 73 8.26 8.96 -3.99
CA SER A 73 8.73 9.91 -2.97
C SER A 73 7.67 10.12 -1.88
N ASP A 74 6.41 10.27 -2.30
CA ASP A 74 5.26 10.38 -1.40
C ASP A 74 5.05 9.13 -0.56
N PHE A 75 5.16 7.95 -1.18
CA PHE A 75 5.06 6.68 -0.48
C PHE A 75 6.15 6.54 0.59
N LEU A 76 7.41 6.83 0.25
CA LEU A 76 8.53 6.77 1.18
C LEU A 76 8.39 7.77 2.32
N ARG A 77 7.93 9.00 2.05
CA ARG A 77 7.64 10.01 3.07
C ARG A 77 6.58 9.51 4.06
N LYS A 78 5.46 8.97 3.56
CA LYS A 78 4.40 8.38 4.39
C LYS A 78 4.95 7.21 5.23
N LYS A 79 5.69 6.28 4.61
CA LYS A 79 6.34 5.15 5.28
C LYS A 79 7.24 5.61 6.44
N GLN A 80 8.09 6.61 6.21
CA GLN A 80 8.97 7.15 7.25
C GLN A 80 8.17 7.74 8.41
N SER A 81 7.07 8.43 8.14
CA SER A 81 6.19 8.98 9.17
C SER A 81 5.59 7.88 10.05
N TYR A 82 5.15 6.76 9.46
CA TYR A 82 4.61 5.61 10.18
C TYR A 82 5.67 4.94 11.05
N ILE A 83 6.86 4.71 10.50
CA ILE A 83 7.99 4.13 11.25
C ILE A 83 8.34 5.02 12.45
N ARG A 84 8.50 6.34 12.25
CA ARG A 84 8.77 7.28 13.34
C ARG A 84 7.72 7.22 14.44
N ARG A 85 6.42 7.16 14.06
CA ARG A 85 5.31 7.05 15.02
C ARG A 85 5.34 5.72 15.78
N ALA A 86 5.62 4.61 15.09
CA ALA A 86 5.73 3.29 15.71
C ALA A 86 6.89 3.23 16.71
N LEU A 87 8.07 3.72 16.33
CA LEU A 87 9.24 3.77 17.21
C LEU A 87 9.00 4.66 18.44
N LYS A 88 8.35 5.82 18.26
CA LYS A 88 7.96 6.71 19.38
C LYS A 88 6.97 6.06 20.34
N ARG A 89 6.07 5.20 19.85
CA ARG A 89 5.17 4.41 20.70
C ARG A 89 5.95 3.36 21.48
N GLN A 90 6.82 2.62 20.81
CA GLN A 90 7.66 1.58 21.44
C GLN A 90 8.59 2.14 22.52
N SER A 91 9.21 3.30 22.31
CA SER A 91 10.07 3.91 23.33
C SER A 91 9.31 4.29 24.61
N ARG A 92 8.03 4.67 24.49
CA ARG A 92 7.15 4.87 25.64
C ARG A 92 6.81 3.54 26.33
N THR A 93 6.46 2.51 25.57
CA THR A 93 6.16 1.17 26.13
C THR A 93 7.37 0.54 26.82
N ARG A 94 8.58 0.68 26.26
CA ARG A 94 9.82 0.17 26.88
C ARG A 94 10.23 0.91 28.15
N LYS A 95 9.84 2.18 28.31
CA LYS A 95 10.02 2.95 29.57
C LYS A 95 9.03 2.54 30.65
N ILE A 96 7.93 1.88 30.30
CA ILE A 96 7.02 1.28 31.27
C ILE A 96 7.69 -0.02 31.71
N PRO A 97 8.11 -0.17 32.98
CA PRO A 97 8.68 -1.42 33.44
C PRO A 97 7.63 -2.51 33.21
N ILE A 98 7.98 -3.49 32.38
CA ILE A 98 7.22 -4.71 32.22
C ILE A 98 7.34 -5.39 33.57
N ASN A 99 6.29 -5.33 34.38
CA ASN A 99 6.25 -6.04 35.65
C ASN A 99 6.08 -7.53 35.31
N THR A 100 7.17 -8.17 34.87
CA THR A 100 7.27 -9.61 34.72
C THR A 100 7.20 -10.18 36.13
N GLY A 101 5.98 -10.52 36.54
CA GLY A 101 5.64 -10.76 37.93
C GLY A 101 6.58 -11.72 38.62
N SER A 102 7.43 -11.19 39.50
CA SER A 102 7.64 -11.84 40.79
C SER A 102 6.36 -11.58 41.60
N ARG A 103 5.76 -12.68 42.09
CA ARG A 103 4.62 -12.62 43.01
C ARG A 103 5.04 -11.83 44.27
N SER A 104 4.61 -10.58 44.38
CA SER A 104 4.41 -9.95 45.68
C SER A 104 3.28 -8.93 45.58
N SER A 105 2.14 -9.36 46.10
CA SER A 105 1.08 -8.56 46.72
C SER A 105 1.30 -7.05 46.77
N SER A 106 0.54 -6.31 45.96
CA SER A 106 -0.26 -5.13 46.34
C SER A 106 -0.62 -4.32 45.08
N VAL A 107 -1.91 -4.26 44.82
CA VAL A 107 -2.66 -3.55 43.77
C VAL A 107 -2.10 -2.16 43.40
N ILE A 108 -1.83 -1.93 42.11
CA ILE A 108 -2.24 -0.70 41.39
C ILE A 108 -2.74 -1.12 40.01
N PHE A 109 -4.06 -1.35 39.93
CA PHE A 109 -4.80 -1.40 38.67
C PHE A 109 -4.87 0.03 38.13
N LEU A 110 -3.92 0.44 37.27
CA LEU A 110 -4.10 1.70 36.54
C LEU A 110 -4.89 1.43 35.26
N ASN A 111 -6.19 1.63 35.42
CA ASN A 111 -7.20 1.79 34.39
C ASN A 111 -6.69 2.44 33.10
N ARG A 112 -6.82 1.70 31.99
CA ARG A 112 -7.07 2.30 30.68
C ARG A 112 -8.01 1.44 29.83
N CYS A 113 -9.12 1.04 30.46
CA CYS A 113 -10.34 0.73 29.74
C CYS A 113 -11.22 1.98 29.73
N ARG A 114 -11.41 2.58 28.54
CA ARG A 114 -12.44 3.53 28.06
C ARG A 114 -11.79 4.40 26.97
N ALA A 115 -12.27 4.55 25.75
CA ALA A 115 -13.43 4.08 24.98
C ALA A 115 -13.03 4.32 23.48
N ARG A 116 -13.48 3.64 22.43
CA ARG A 116 -14.76 3.00 22.10
C ARG A 116 -14.46 1.83 21.15
N CYS A 117 -14.89 0.64 21.52
CA CYS A 117 -15.12 -0.45 20.57
C CYS A 117 -16.21 -1.32 21.20
N CYS A 118 -17.44 -0.81 21.15
CA CYS A 118 -18.62 -1.64 21.02
C CYS A 118 -19.21 -1.30 19.66
N ILE A 119 -19.58 -2.39 18.97
CA ILE A 119 -20.31 -2.58 17.71
C ILE A 119 -21.10 -1.37 17.21
#